data_AF-A0A925AN48-F1
#
_entry.id   AF-A0A925AN48-F1
#
_cell.length_a   1.000
_cell.length_b   1.000
_cell.length_c   1.000
_cell.angle_alpha   90.00
_cell.angle_beta   90.00
_cell.angle_gamma   90.00
#
_symmetry.space_group_name_H-M   'P 1'
#
loop_
_entity.id
_entity.type
_entity.pdbx_description
1 polymer ?
#
loop_
_entity_poly.entity_id
_entity_poly.type
_entity_poly.pdbx_seq_one_letter_code
_entity_poly.pdbx_strand_id
1 'polypeptide(L)' 'MEKRQLIEAIQTLNENAESKFLQQFEAPDLAEYLKRLQDASTRRIHLKTWSRPAKRDYRMVS' A
#
# COMPACT_ATOMS: atom_id res chain seq x y z
N MET A 1 3.31 -17.53 -9.77
CA MET A 1 2.59 -17.53 -8.49
C MET A 1 1.21 -18.12 -8.74
N GLU A 2 0.73 -18.91 -7.79
CA GLU A 2 -0.63 -19.47 -7.83
C GLU A 2 -1.67 -18.37 -7.56
N LYS A 3 -2.87 -18.46 -8.15
CA LYS A 3 -3.96 -17.48 -7.96
C LYS A 3 -4.28 -17.24 -6.48
N ARG A 4 -4.21 -18.29 -5.65
CA ARG A 4 -4.38 -18.20 -4.19
C ARG A 4 -3.33 -17.30 -3.52
N GLN A 5 -2.07 -17.43 -3.91
CA GLN A 5 -0.98 -16.62 -3.36
C GLN A 5 -1.14 -15.13 -3.69
N LEU A 6 -1.67 -14.81 -4.86
CA LEU A 6 -1.97 -13.42 -5.24
C LEU A 6 -3.09 -12.83 -4.36
N ILE A 7 -4.15 -13.59 -4.11
CA ILE A 7 -5.27 -13.15 -3.27
C ILE A 7 -4.79 -12.88 -1.83
N GLU A 8 -4.02 -13.79 -1.23
CA GLU A 8 -3.48 -13.62 0.12
C GLU A 8 -2.53 -12.40 0.22
N ALA A 9 -1.68 -12.19 -0.79
CA ALA A 9 -0.79 -11.04 -0.85
C ALA A 9 -1.58 -9.72 -0.96
N ILE A 10 -2.65 -9.69 -1.76
CA ILE A 10 -3.54 -8.54 -1.89
C ILE A 10 -4.24 -8.25 -0.54
N GLN A 11 -4.74 -9.28 0.14
CA GLN A 11 -5.41 -9.11 1.43
C GLN A 11 -4.49 -8.60 2.53
N THR A 12 -3.22 -9.01 2.50
CA THR A 12 -2.20 -8.51 3.43
C THR A 12 -1.95 -7.00 3.25
N LEU A 13 -2.05 -6.49 2.02
CA LEU A 13 -1.85 -5.07 1.71
C LEU A 13 -3.14 -4.24 1.78
N ASN A 14 -4.29 -4.88 1.59
CA ASN A 14 -5.60 -4.27 1.62
C ASN A 14 -6.58 -5.21 2.34
N GLU A 15 -6.68 -5.05 3.66
CA GLU A 15 -7.54 -5.86 4.54
C GLU A 15 -9.02 -5.77 4.15
N ASN A 16 -9.42 -4.72 3.44
CA ASN A 16 -10.80 -4.53 2.97
C ASN A 16 -11.09 -5.27 1.65
N ALA A 17 -10.10 -5.89 1.03
CA ALA A 17 -10.29 -6.62 -0.23
C ALA A 17 -10.93 -8.00 0.04
N GLU A 18 -12.22 -8.12 -0.23
CA GLU A 18 -12.96 -9.38 -0.04
C GLU A 18 -12.46 -10.49 -0.96
N SER A 19 -12.22 -11.69 -0.41
CA SER A 19 -11.70 -12.84 -1.17
C SER A 19 -12.63 -13.25 -2.31
N LYS A 20 -13.95 -13.13 -2.10
CA LYS A 20 -14.97 -13.46 -3.11
C LYS A 20 -14.90 -12.53 -4.32
N PHE A 21 -14.63 -11.25 -4.09
CA PHE A 21 -14.41 -10.27 -5.15
C PHE A 21 -13.12 -10.59 -5.93
N LEU A 22 -12.05 -10.99 -5.26
CA LEU A 22 -10.77 -11.29 -5.93
C LEU A 22 -10.80 -12.59 -6.74
N GLN A 23 -11.65 -13.56 -6.38
CA GLN A 23 -11.77 -14.82 -7.10
C GLN A 23 -12.35 -14.68 -8.51
N GLN A 24 -13.12 -13.64 -8.78
CA GLN A 24 -13.74 -13.40 -10.09
C GLN A 24 -12.73 -12.90 -11.15
N PHE A 25 -11.53 -12.47 -10.73
CA PHE A 25 -10.49 -11.97 -11.63
C PHE A 25 -9.51 -13.07 -11.99
N GLU A 26 -8.88 -12.93 -13.16
CA GLU A 26 -7.85 -13.85 -13.60
C GLU A 26 -6.51 -13.56 -12.92
N ALA A 27 -5.62 -14.55 -12.91
CA ALA A 27 -4.28 -14.42 -12.34
C ALA A 27 -3.49 -13.18 -12.84
N PRO A 28 -3.49 -12.82 -14.14
CA PRO A 28 -2.81 -11.60 -14.61
C PRO A 28 -3.38 -10.31 -14.00
N ASP A 29 -4.70 -10.19 -13.88
CA ASP A 29 -5.34 -8.99 -13.31
C ASP A 29 -5.02 -8.83 -11.83
N LEU A 30 -5.01 -9.94 -11.09
CA LEU A 30 -4.62 -9.97 -9.68
C LEU A 30 -3.15 -9.56 -9.50
N ALA A 31 -2.27 -10.00 -10.40
CA ALA A 31 -0.87 -9.60 -10.37
C ALA A 31 -0.68 -8.10 -10.64
N GLU A 32 -1.41 -7.53 -11.60
CA GLU A 32 -1.37 -6.09 -11.87
C GLU A 32 -1.93 -5.29 -10.68
N TYR A 33 -3.04 -5.72 -10.10
CA TYR A 33 -3.62 -5.08 -8.92
C TYR A 33 -2.66 -5.08 -7.73
N LEU A 34 -2.02 -6.23 -7.45
CA LEU A 34 -1.01 -6.34 -6.40
C LEU A 34 0.17 -5.38 -6.63
N LYS A 35 0.66 -5.28 -7.88
CA LYS A 35 1.73 -4.35 -8.24
C LYS A 35 1.32 -2.89 -7.98
N ARG A 36 0.10 -2.50 -8.35
CA ARG A 36 -0.42 -1.14 -8.09
C ARG A 36 -0.53 -0.85 -6.59
N LEU A 37 -0.94 -1.83 -5.77
CA LEU A 37 -0.98 -1.68 -4.31
C LEU A 37 0.42 -1.45 -3.71
N GLN A 38 1.43 -2.19 -4.17
CA GLN A 38 2.81 -2.03 -3.73
C GLN A 38 3.38 -0.65 -4.12
N ASP A 39 3.13 -0.21 -5.36
CA ASP A 39 3.53 1.13 -5.83
C ASP A 39 2.86 2.23 -5.00
N ALA A 40 1.55 2.09 -4.74
CA ALA A 40 0.81 3.05 -3.93
C ALA A 40 1.33 3.11 -2.48
N SER A 41 1.62 1.96 -1.88
CA SER A 41 2.24 1.87 -0.54
C SER A 41 3.59 2.58 -0.50
N THR A 42 4.45 2.32 -1.48
CA THR A 42 5.77 2.96 -1.62
C THR A 42 5.66 4.47 -1.77
N ARG A 43 4.74 4.95 -2.62
CA ARG A 43 4.49 6.40 -2.79
C ARG A 43 3.95 7.05 -1.53
N ARG A 44 3.06 6.36 -0.80
CA ARG A 44 2.50 6.86 0.47
C ARG A 44 3.59 7.05 1.53
N ILE A 45 4.58 6.16 1.58
CA ILE A 45 5.76 6.30 2.45
C ILE A 45 6.53 7.57 2.08
N HIS A 46 6.81 7.80 0.79
CA HIS A 46 7.52 9.01 0.34
C HIS A 46 6.77 10.32 0.67
N LEU A 47 5.44 10.35 0.52
CA LEU A 47 4.63 11.52 0.88
C LEU A 47 4.59 11.78 2.40
N LYS A 48 4.59 10.72 3.22
CA LYS A 48 4.65 10.85 4.69
C LYS A 48 5.98 11.43 5.16
N THR A 49 7.08 11.12 4.46
CA THR A 49 8.42 11.65 4.78
C THR A 49 8.55 13.12 4.39
N TRP A 50 7.95 13.55 3.28
CA TRP A 50 7.96 14.95 2.84
C TRP A 50 7.20 15.89 3.79
N SER A 51 6.20 15.37 4.49
CA SER A 51 5.28 16.18 5.31
C SER A 51 5.72 16.39 6.76
N ARG A 52 6.93 15.96 7.16
CA ARG A 52 7.46 16.28 8.50
C ARG A 52 8.29 17.57 8.42
N PRO A 53 7.74 18.74 8.79
CA PRO A 53 8.61 19.85 9.16
C PRO A 53 9.45 19.36 10.33
N ALA A 54 10.77 19.37 10.16
CA ALA A 54 11.71 19.23 11.27
C ALA A 54 11.22 20.15 12.39
N LYS A 55 11.01 19.62 13.59
CA LYS A 55 10.63 20.41 14.77
C LYS A 55 11.59 21.60 14.83
N ARG A 56 11.12 22.78 14.44
CA ARG A 56 11.84 24.03 14.70
C ARG A 56 11.76 24.20 16.22
N ASP A 57 12.87 23.91 16.87
CA ASP A 57 13.11 24.22 18.26
C ASP A 57 13.15 25.75 18.35
N TYR A 58 11.98 26.36 18.62
CA TYR A 58 11.89 27.79 18.88
C TYR A 58 12.51 28.03 20.26
N ARG A 59 13.83 28.24 20.27
CA ARG A 59 14.53 28.82 21.42
C ARG A 59 13.93 30.21 21.64
N MET A 60 13.06 30.33 22.64
CA MET A 60 12.62 31.64 23.12
C MET A 60 13.87 32.37 23.63
N VAL A 61 14.26 33.43 22.92
CA VAL A 61 15.24 34.39 23.41
C VAL A 61 14.49 35.36 24.31
N SER A 62 14.81 35.29 25.60
CA SER A 62 14.38 36.22 26.65
C SER A 62 14.99 37.60 26.48
#